data_AF-A0AA44ZQB6-F1
#
_entry.id   AF-A0AA44ZQB6-F1
#
_cell.length_a   1.000
_cell.length_b   1.000
_cell.length_c   1.000
_cell.angle_alpha   90.00
_cell.angle_beta   90.00
_cell.angle_gamma   90.00
#
_symmetry.space_group_name_H-M   'P 1'
#
loop_
_entity.id
_entity.type
_entity.pdbx_description
1 polymer ?
#
loop_
_entity_poly.entity_id
_entity_poly.type
_entity_poly.pdbx_seq_one_letter_code
_entity_poly.pdbx_strand_id
1 'polypeptide(L)'
;MLGPAARRTALGVVGAAVIVGLTSCMPQPPGFVADPTVPARPAAIDVSGRHPCELLDTAQRSDLDLGAGKVDDATIGGRPAPTCGYLGTDPAGVDVNLQFIPVPTSQLLSVPGTAPVDVSGYRAAETVYPSSSYPSCEVGVDIDDATSLRAQAMATSSNLQRSGTTDRDLCTRARAVAAAALPSLLHR
;
A
#
# COMPACT_ATOMS: atom_id res chain seq x y z
N MET A 1 -38.48 -40.85 -55.96
CA MET A 1 -39.37 -39.89 -56.63
C MET A 1 -38.93 -38.49 -56.17
N LEU A 2 -37.97 -37.82 -56.81
CA LEU A 2 -38.04 -36.96 -58.02
C LEU A 2 -39.02 -35.76 -57.95
N GLY A 3 -38.51 -34.62 -57.43
CA GLY A 3 -38.70 -33.20 -57.85
C GLY A 3 -40.09 -32.52 -57.85
N PRO A 4 -40.20 -31.19 -58.15
CA PRO A 4 -39.14 -30.17 -58.33
C PRO A 4 -39.44 -28.72 -57.82
N ALA A 5 -38.40 -27.87 -57.92
CA ALA A 5 -38.35 -26.47 -58.38
C ALA A 5 -38.91 -25.24 -57.58
N ALA A 6 -37.95 -24.48 -57.04
CA ALA A 6 -37.60 -23.07 -57.35
C ALA A 6 -38.58 -21.89 -57.12
N ARG A 7 -38.12 -20.90 -56.33
CA ARG A 7 -37.89 -19.51 -56.82
C ARG A 7 -37.02 -18.68 -55.87
N ARG A 8 -36.09 -17.92 -56.47
CA ARG A 8 -35.19 -16.91 -55.89
C ARG A 8 -35.89 -15.55 -55.80
N THR A 9 -35.61 -14.75 -54.76
CA THR A 9 -35.37 -13.28 -54.71
C THR A 9 -35.39 -12.86 -53.22
N ALA A 10 -34.32 -12.38 -52.57
CA ALA A 10 -33.50 -11.17 -52.74
C ALA A 10 -33.89 -10.04 -51.75
N LEU A 11 -32.89 -9.66 -50.94
CA LEU A 11 -32.64 -8.40 -50.22
C LEU A 11 -33.63 -7.88 -49.16
N GLY A 12 -33.07 -7.59 -47.97
CA GLY A 12 -33.45 -6.38 -47.24
C GLY A 12 -33.16 -6.35 -45.74
N VAL A 13 -32.19 -5.50 -45.38
CA VAL A 13 -32.13 -4.66 -44.16
C VAL A 13 -31.49 -5.25 -42.88
N VAL A 14 -30.19 -4.96 -42.76
CA VAL A 14 -29.50 -4.28 -41.63
C VAL A 14 -30.20 -4.30 -40.27
N GLY A 15 -29.57 -4.97 -39.29
CA GLY A 15 -29.82 -4.79 -37.87
C GLY A 15 -28.54 -5.03 -37.08
N ALA A 16 -27.89 -3.95 -36.66
CA ALA A 16 -26.69 -3.97 -35.82
C ALA A 16 -27.01 -4.55 -34.43
N ALA A 17 -26.24 -5.55 -33.99
CA ALA A 17 -26.20 -5.96 -32.60
C ALA A 17 -24.79 -5.72 -32.07
N VAL A 18 -24.63 -4.58 -31.38
CA VAL A 18 -23.45 -4.22 -30.61
C VAL A 18 -23.32 -5.23 -29.47
N ILE A 19 -22.23 -5.98 -29.45
CA ILE A 19 -21.82 -6.80 -28.30
C ILE A 19 -21.28 -5.83 -27.25
N VAL A 20 -22.14 -5.42 -26.31
CA VAL A 20 -21.75 -4.67 -25.12
C VAL A 20 -21.05 -5.65 -24.17
N GLY A 21 -19.82 -5.31 -23.79
CA GLY A 21 -18.95 -6.11 -22.94
C GLY A 21 -19.58 -6.44 -21.58
N LEU A 22 -19.38 -7.68 -21.15
CA LEU A 22 -19.62 -8.13 -19.78
C LEU A 22 -18.51 -7.58 -18.88
N THR A 23 -18.60 -6.31 -18.49
CA THR A 23 -17.94 -5.84 -17.27
C THR A 23 -18.78 -6.29 -16.09
N SER A 24 -18.30 -7.32 -15.40
CA SER A 24 -18.84 -7.79 -14.13
C SER A 24 -18.74 -6.69 -13.07
N CYS A 25 -19.77 -5.87 -12.95
CA CYS A 25 -19.95 -5.00 -11.79
C CYS A 25 -20.36 -5.89 -10.61
N MET A 26 -19.40 -6.31 -9.78
CA MET A 26 -19.75 -6.76 -8.43
C MET A 26 -20.32 -5.56 -7.66
N PRO A 27 -21.41 -5.73 -6.90
CA PRO A 27 -21.94 -4.65 -6.07
C PRO A 27 -20.92 -4.27 -4.99
N GLN A 28 -20.35 -3.06 -5.09
CA GLN A 28 -19.58 -2.48 -4.00
C GLN A 28 -20.52 -2.23 -2.81
N PRO A 29 -20.14 -2.62 -1.58
CA PRO A 29 -20.94 -2.32 -0.40
C PRO A 29 -21.13 -0.80 -0.24
N PRO A 30 -22.34 -0.34 0.15
CA PRO A 30 -22.64 1.07 0.30
C PRO A 30 -21.82 1.64 1.46
N GLY A 31 -20.87 2.53 1.15
CA GLY A 31 -20.08 3.25 2.16
C GLY A 31 -18.71 3.75 1.70
N PHE A 32 -18.12 3.17 0.65
CA PHE A 32 -16.86 3.66 0.09
C PHE A 32 -17.14 4.57 -1.11
N VAL A 33 -17.29 5.87 -0.86
CA VAL A 33 -16.99 6.84 -1.92
C VAL A 33 -15.47 6.85 -2.02
N ALA A 34 -14.92 6.23 -3.05
CA ALA A 34 -13.50 6.38 -3.35
C ALA A 34 -13.22 7.88 -3.47
N ASP A 35 -12.32 8.41 -2.64
CA ASP A 35 -11.84 9.77 -2.81
C ASP A 35 -11.20 9.83 -4.23
N PRO A 36 -11.76 10.61 -5.17
CA PRO A 36 -11.28 10.67 -6.55
C PRO A 36 -9.85 11.22 -6.64
N THR A 37 -9.30 11.74 -5.54
CA THR A 37 -7.95 12.30 -5.46
C THR A 37 -6.87 11.23 -5.23
N VAL A 38 -7.23 10.02 -4.80
CA VAL A 38 -6.25 8.97 -4.44
C VAL A 38 -6.24 7.88 -5.52
N PRO A 39 -5.12 7.68 -6.23
CA PRO A 39 -5.07 6.74 -7.35
C PRO A 39 -5.42 5.32 -6.90
N ALA A 40 -6.00 4.54 -7.83
CA ALA A 40 -6.10 3.11 -7.63
C ALA A 40 -4.70 2.50 -7.63
N ARG A 41 -4.51 1.39 -6.90
CA ARG A 41 -3.26 0.63 -6.91
C ARG A 41 -2.83 0.33 -8.35
N PRO A 42 -1.63 0.76 -8.79
CA PRO A 42 -1.17 0.54 -10.17
C PRO A 42 -1.09 -0.94 -10.57
N ALA A 43 -0.60 -1.79 -9.66
CA ALA A 43 -0.53 -3.23 -9.80
C ALA A 43 -0.53 -3.91 -8.43
N ALA A 44 -1.08 -5.12 -8.34
CA ALA A 44 -0.93 -5.96 -7.16
C ALA A 44 0.51 -6.51 -7.08
N ILE A 45 1.06 -6.56 -5.88
CA ILE A 45 2.42 -7.00 -5.58
C ILE A 45 2.34 -8.23 -4.68
N ASP A 46 2.78 -9.37 -5.21
CA ASP A 46 2.95 -10.59 -4.42
C ASP A 46 4.24 -10.54 -3.60
N VAL A 47 4.09 -10.58 -2.28
CA VAL A 47 5.18 -10.56 -1.30
C VAL A 47 5.43 -11.93 -0.65
N SER A 48 4.84 -13.00 -1.20
CA SER A 48 5.04 -14.35 -0.70
C SER A 48 6.52 -14.75 -0.73
N GLY A 49 7.04 -15.23 0.41
CA GLY A 49 8.44 -15.64 0.54
C GLY A 49 9.44 -14.48 0.63
N ARG A 50 8.96 -13.24 0.77
CA ARG A 50 9.81 -12.06 0.92
C ARG A 50 9.90 -11.59 2.36
N HIS A 51 11.01 -10.96 2.71
CA HIS A 51 11.18 -10.33 4.01
C HIS A 51 11.39 -8.81 3.90
N PRO A 52 10.77 -7.96 4.75
CA PRO A 52 10.93 -6.51 4.64
C PRO A 52 12.37 -5.99 4.77
N CYS A 53 13.27 -6.74 5.40
CA CYS A 53 14.68 -6.37 5.50
C CYS A 53 15.43 -6.36 4.15
N GLU A 54 14.84 -6.96 3.12
CA GLU A 54 15.40 -7.00 1.76
C GLU A 54 14.95 -5.80 0.92
N LEU A 55 14.06 -4.95 1.44
CA LEU A 55 13.44 -3.87 0.66
C LEU A 55 14.30 -2.63 0.53
N LEU A 56 15.20 -2.41 1.48
CA LEU A 56 16.12 -1.27 1.48
C LEU A 56 17.56 -1.76 1.36
N ASP A 57 18.22 -1.34 0.30
CA ASP A 57 19.64 -1.57 0.13
C ASP A 57 20.48 -0.64 1.05
N THR A 58 21.80 -0.82 1.03
CA THR A 58 22.70 -0.03 1.87
C THR A 58 22.71 1.46 1.52
N ALA A 59 22.58 1.81 0.23
CA ALA A 59 22.55 3.21 -0.19
C ALA A 59 21.25 3.89 0.27
N GLN A 60 20.11 3.25 0.05
CA GLN A 60 18.80 3.73 0.50
C GLN A 60 18.75 3.91 2.01
N ARG A 61 19.31 2.97 2.79
CA ARG A 61 19.39 3.13 4.25
C ARG A 61 20.26 4.31 4.65
N SER A 62 21.40 4.50 3.97
CA SER A 62 22.27 5.64 4.24
C SER A 62 21.60 6.97 3.92
N ASP A 63 20.92 7.06 2.77
CA ASP A 63 20.18 8.27 2.35
C ASP A 63 19.01 8.58 3.28
N LEU A 64 18.48 7.54 3.93
CA LEU A 64 17.43 7.65 4.93
C LEU A 64 17.97 7.75 6.35
N ASP A 65 19.28 7.88 6.63
CA ASP A 65 19.81 7.89 8.01
C ASP A 65 19.33 6.70 8.86
N LEU A 66 19.40 5.50 8.31
CA LEU A 66 19.01 4.24 8.95
C LEU A 66 20.22 3.32 9.13
N GLY A 67 20.29 2.69 10.31
CA GLY A 67 21.25 1.65 10.60
C GLY A 67 20.97 0.34 9.87
N ALA A 68 21.69 -0.71 10.26
CA ALA A 68 21.45 -2.05 9.74
C ALA A 68 20.03 -2.56 10.13
N GLY A 69 19.38 -3.21 9.19
CA GLY A 69 18.07 -3.83 9.43
C GLY A 69 18.18 -5.04 10.33
N LYS A 70 17.26 -5.15 11.28
CA LYS A 70 17.10 -6.30 12.17
C LYS A 70 15.83 -7.06 11.79
N VAL A 71 16.02 -8.30 11.37
CA VAL A 71 14.93 -9.25 11.08
C VAL A 71 14.16 -9.55 12.36
N ASP A 72 12.83 -9.57 12.25
CA ASP A 72 11.92 -10.07 13.27
C ASP A 72 10.66 -10.65 12.60
N ASP A 73 10.10 -11.69 13.21
CA ASP A 73 8.96 -12.44 12.67
C ASP A 73 7.77 -12.25 13.61
N ALA A 74 6.98 -11.21 13.33
CA ALA A 74 5.77 -10.94 14.10
C ALA A 74 4.57 -11.72 13.56
N THR A 75 3.50 -11.75 14.35
CA THR A 75 2.21 -12.33 13.98
C THR A 75 1.10 -11.35 14.31
N ILE A 76 0.18 -11.12 13.37
CA ILE A 76 -0.99 -10.26 13.55
C ILE A 76 -2.24 -11.08 13.25
N GLY A 77 -3.16 -11.18 14.22
CA GLY A 77 -4.39 -11.96 14.05
C GLY A 77 -4.14 -13.44 13.71
N GLY A 78 -3.05 -14.02 14.21
CA GLY A 78 -2.64 -15.41 13.91
C GLY A 78 -2.02 -15.63 12.53
N ARG A 79 -1.78 -14.56 11.75
CA ARG A 79 -1.13 -14.63 10.43
C ARG A 79 0.29 -14.06 10.49
N PRO A 80 1.24 -14.62 9.71
CA PRO A 80 2.59 -14.09 9.61
C PRO A 80 2.59 -12.62 9.20
N ALA A 81 3.43 -11.82 9.87
CA ALA A 81 3.63 -10.42 9.59
C ALA A 81 5.13 -10.08 9.71
N PRO A 82 5.99 -10.62 8.82
CA PRO A 82 7.44 -10.44 8.89
C PRO A 82 7.79 -8.95 8.90
N THR A 83 8.80 -8.57 9.66
CA THR A 83 9.09 -7.19 9.99
C THR A 83 10.59 -6.90 10.05
N CYS A 84 10.99 -5.70 9.70
CA CYS A 84 12.37 -5.23 9.77
C CYS A 84 12.47 -3.93 10.53
N GLY A 85 13.17 -3.97 11.67
CA GLY A 85 13.48 -2.78 12.46
C GLY A 85 14.79 -2.15 12.02
N TYR A 86 14.80 -0.83 11.92
CA TYR A 86 15.98 -0.01 11.65
C TYR A 86 16.10 1.05 12.73
N LEU A 87 17.29 1.16 13.33
CA LEU A 87 17.56 2.25 14.26
C LEU A 87 17.90 3.52 13.49
N GLY A 88 17.37 4.65 13.94
CA GLY A 88 17.70 5.96 13.36
C GLY A 88 19.14 6.36 13.70
N THR A 89 19.88 6.85 12.70
CA THR A 89 21.22 7.41 12.90
C THR A 89 21.24 8.94 12.89
N ASP A 90 20.10 9.57 12.63
CA ASP A 90 19.93 11.01 12.69
C ASP A 90 19.93 11.52 14.16
N PRO A 91 20.12 12.84 14.38
CA PRO A 91 20.08 13.41 15.74
C PRO A 91 18.74 13.22 16.47
N ALA A 92 17.65 13.01 15.72
CA ALA A 92 16.32 12.75 16.27
C ALA A 92 16.16 11.29 16.73
N GLY A 93 17.05 10.38 16.32
CA GLY A 93 16.99 8.96 16.62
C GLY A 93 15.66 8.36 16.22
N VAL A 94 15.16 8.68 15.01
CA VAL A 94 13.87 8.16 14.53
C VAL A 94 14.05 6.74 14.02
N ASP A 95 13.58 5.79 14.80
CA ASP A 95 13.54 4.38 14.47
C ASP A 95 12.42 4.11 13.46
N VAL A 96 12.63 3.11 12.61
CA VAL A 96 11.71 2.74 11.55
C VAL A 96 11.44 1.25 11.60
N ASN A 97 10.19 0.86 11.40
CA ASN A 97 9.80 -0.52 11.19
C ASN A 97 9.11 -0.68 9.82
N LEU A 98 9.64 -1.57 8.98
CA LEU A 98 8.98 -2.02 7.76
C LEU A 98 8.33 -3.38 7.99
N GLN A 99 7.06 -3.53 7.61
CA GLN A 99 6.33 -4.77 7.85
C GLN A 99 5.37 -5.10 6.71
N PHE A 100 5.24 -6.37 6.37
CA PHE A 100 4.09 -6.84 5.61
C PHE A 100 2.98 -7.21 6.60
N ILE A 101 1.90 -6.43 6.63
CA ILE A 101 0.79 -6.67 7.56
C ILE A 101 -0.39 -7.34 6.82
N PRO A 102 -1.03 -8.38 7.39
CA PRO A 102 -2.13 -9.11 6.77
C PRO A 102 -3.46 -8.36 6.95
N VAL A 103 -3.45 -7.05 6.68
CA VAL A 103 -4.57 -6.13 6.80
C VAL A 103 -4.57 -5.27 5.54
N PRO A 104 -5.66 -5.23 4.75
CA PRO A 104 -5.71 -4.40 3.55
C PRO A 104 -5.84 -2.92 3.88
N THR A 105 -5.32 -2.06 3.00
CA THR A 105 -5.34 -0.61 3.18
C THR A 105 -6.75 -0.04 3.30
N SER A 106 -7.76 -0.63 2.66
CA SER A 106 -9.17 -0.23 2.82
C SER A 106 -9.66 -0.36 4.27
N GLN A 107 -9.19 -1.39 4.99
CA GLN A 107 -9.48 -1.55 6.40
C GLN A 107 -8.71 -0.54 7.26
N LEU A 108 -7.45 -0.26 6.93
CA LEU A 108 -6.67 0.79 7.61
C LEU A 108 -7.35 2.16 7.48
N LEU A 109 -7.83 2.51 6.28
CA LEU A 109 -8.56 3.76 6.02
C LEU A 109 -9.91 3.86 6.75
N SER A 110 -10.44 2.74 7.26
CA SER A 110 -11.67 2.73 8.04
C SER A 110 -11.45 3.07 9.51
N VAL A 111 -10.19 3.16 9.96
CA VAL A 111 -9.83 3.52 11.33
C VAL A 111 -9.99 5.04 11.54
N PRO A 112 -10.69 5.47 12.61
CA PRO A 112 -10.82 6.89 12.92
C PRO A 112 -9.46 7.58 13.11
N GLY A 113 -9.27 8.75 12.47
CA GLY A 113 -8.02 9.51 12.55
C GLY A 113 -6.98 9.13 11.50
N THR A 114 -7.27 8.13 10.65
CA THR A 114 -6.45 7.78 9.49
C THR A 114 -6.81 8.66 8.29
N ALA A 115 -5.80 9.17 7.59
CA ALA A 115 -5.94 9.96 6.38
C ALA A 115 -5.47 9.17 5.15
N PRO A 116 -6.18 9.26 4.01
CA PRO A 116 -5.66 8.73 2.76
C PRO A 116 -4.52 9.60 2.22
N VAL A 117 -3.46 8.97 1.73
CA VAL A 117 -2.30 9.64 1.15
C VAL A 117 -1.82 8.90 -0.10
N ASP A 118 -1.01 9.55 -0.91
CA ASP A 118 -0.27 8.93 -2.02
C ASP A 118 1.16 8.62 -1.59
N VAL A 119 1.64 7.42 -1.94
CA VAL A 119 3.04 7.02 -1.84
C VAL A 119 3.47 6.44 -3.17
N SER A 120 4.20 7.23 -3.95
CA SER A 120 4.73 6.82 -5.26
C SER A 120 3.65 6.28 -6.22
N GLY A 121 2.46 6.89 -6.23
CA GLY A 121 1.32 6.46 -7.06
C GLY A 121 0.49 5.32 -6.47
N TYR A 122 0.85 4.81 -5.29
CA TYR A 122 0.05 3.85 -4.54
C TYR A 122 -0.80 4.57 -3.50
N ARG A 123 -2.06 4.14 -3.39
CA ARG A 123 -2.93 4.50 -2.27
C ARG A 123 -2.31 4.03 -0.96
N ALA A 124 -2.30 4.89 0.05
CA ALA A 124 -1.86 4.53 1.39
C ALA A 124 -2.73 5.15 2.47
N ALA A 125 -2.65 4.57 3.66
CA ALA A 125 -3.31 5.02 4.87
C ALA A 125 -2.25 5.57 5.84
N GLU A 126 -2.35 6.85 6.20
CA GLU A 126 -1.48 7.48 7.19
C GLU A 126 -2.22 7.66 8.52
N THR A 127 -1.60 7.25 9.62
CA THR A 127 -2.15 7.43 10.98
C THR A 127 -1.08 7.98 11.91
N VAL A 128 -1.40 9.10 12.56
CA VAL A 128 -0.56 9.68 13.63
C VAL A 128 -0.99 9.07 14.95
N TYR A 129 -0.02 8.55 15.71
CA TYR A 129 -0.22 8.08 17.08
C TYR A 129 0.51 9.03 18.04
N PRO A 130 -0.17 10.10 18.50
CA PRO A 130 0.43 11.01 19.45
C PRO A 130 0.68 10.28 20.77
N SER A 131 1.82 10.56 21.40
CA SER A 131 2.17 9.96 22.69
C SER A 131 3.13 10.87 23.44
N SER A 132 2.99 10.93 24.76
CA SER A 132 3.90 11.68 25.63
C SER A 132 5.28 11.02 25.76
N SER A 133 5.43 9.78 25.30
CA SER A 133 6.65 8.99 25.48
C SER A 133 7.21 8.48 24.16
N TYR A 134 6.37 7.87 23.32
CA TYR A 134 6.75 7.25 22.05
C TYR A 134 5.78 7.65 20.94
N PRO A 135 5.78 8.93 20.53
CA PRO A 135 5.00 9.34 19.37
C PRO A 135 5.45 8.57 18.14
N SER A 136 4.50 8.21 17.28
CA SER A 136 4.79 7.51 16.03
C SER A 136 3.83 7.92 14.92
N CYS A 137 4.23 7.65 13.69
CA CYS A 137 3.35 7.72 12.53
C CYS A 137 3.50 6.45 11.71
N GLU A 138 2.36 5.89 11.27
CA GLU A 138 2.31 4.73 10.41
C GLU A 138 1.76 5.09 9.04
N VAL A 139 2.35 4.50 8.00
CA VAL A 139 1.89 4.56 6.62
C VAL A 139 1.73 3.14 6.09
N GLY A 140 0.50 2.73 5.79
CA GLY A 140 0.16 1.44 5.19
C GLY A 140 -0.15 1.58 3.71
N VAL A 141 0.73 1.09 2.84
CA VAL A 141 0.59 1.16 1.38
C VAL A 141 -0.21 -0.03 0.85
N ASP A 142 -1.16 0.26 -0.03
CA ASP A 142 -2.00 -0.71 -0.75
C ASP A 142 -1.17 -1.49 -1.77
N ILE A 143 -0.60 -2.63 -1.37
CA ILE A 143 0.21 -3.48 -2.25
C ILE A 143 -0.56 -4.71 -2.75
N ASP A 144 -1.53 -5.21 -1.98
CA ASP A 144 -2.37 -6.37 -2.32
C ASP A 144 -3.73 -6.31 -1.59
N ASP A 145 -4.71 -7.10 -2.03
CA ASP A 145 -6.07 -7.14 -1.46
C ASP A 145 -6.14 -7.70 -0.04
N ALA A 146 -5.11 -8.41 0.41
CA ALA A 146 -5.03 -8.96 1.76
C ALA A 146 -3.86 -8.42 2.59
N THR A 147 -2.92 -7.71 1.97
CA THR A 147 -1.65 -7.33 2.58
C THR A 147 -1.30 -5.87 2.28
N SER A 148 -0.83 -5.15 3.29
CA SER A 148 -0.27 -3.81 3.14
C SER A 148 1.22 -3.80 3.50
N LEU A 149 2.01 -2.96 2.82
CA LEU A 149 3.34 -2.59 3.28
C LEU A 149 3.20 -1.48 4.31
N ARG A 150 3.52 -1.76 5.58
CA ARG A 150 3.53 -0.76 6.65
C ARG A 150 4.94 -0.22 6.84
N ALA A 151 5.10 1.09 6.82
CA ALA A 151 6.24 1.80 7.39
C ALA A 151 5.78 2.53 8.65
N GLN A 152 6.45 2.31 9.77
CA GLN A 152 6.21 3.03 11.02
C GLN A 152 7.46 3.78 11.40
N ALA A 153 7.37 5.10 11.61
CA ALA A 153 8.43 5.92 12.18
C ALA A 153 8.08 6.24 13.63
N MET A 154 9.04 6.05 14.54
CA MET A 154 8.85 6.22 15.98
C MET A 154 10.11 6.81 16.60
N ALA A 155 9.94 7.66 17.62
CA ALA A 155 11.05 8.15 18.42
C ALA A 155 10.60 8.36 19.87
N THR A 156 11.54 8.58 20.77
CA THR A 156 11.19 9.09 22.10
C THR A 156 10.78 10.56 22.02
N SER A 157 9.78 10.97 22.79
CA SER A 157 9.34 12.38 22.86
C SER A 157 10.49 13.32 23.24
N SER A 158 11.40 12.88 24.11
CA SER A 158 12.59 13.64 24.48
C SER A 158 13.56 13.87 23.34
N ASN A 159 13.71 12.90 22.43
CA ASN A 159 14.58 13.09 21.27
C ASN A 159 13.96 14.08 20.29
N LEU A 160 12.66 13.95 20.00
CA LEU A 160 11.95 14.87 19.12
C LEU A 160 12.01 16.32 19.62
N GLN A 161 11.81 16.52 20.93
CA GLN A 161 11.94 17.84 21.54
C GLN A 161 13.35 18.42 21.38
N ARG A 162 14.39 17.58 21.54
CA ARG A 162 15.79 18.01 21.41
C ARG A 162 16.15 18.37 19.97
N SER A 163 15.64 17.61 19.00
CA SER A 163 15.90 17.83 17.57
C SER A 163 14.98 18.87 16.92
N GLY A 164 13.89 19.26 17.59
CA GLY A 164 12.84 20.10 17.00
C GLY A 164 11.93 19.36 16.01
N THR A 165 11.99 18.02 15.99
CA THR A 165 11.19 17.16 15.11
C THR A 165 9.74 17.08 15.63
N THR A 166 8.79 17.04 14.71
CA THR A 166 7.34 17.04 14.99
C THR A 166 6.68 15.72 14.57
N ASP A 167 5.42 15.49 14.98
CA ASP A 167 4.64 14.34 14.52
C ASP A 167 4.50 14.31 12.98
N ARG A 168 4.43 15.48 12.33
CA ARG A 168 4.41 15.57 10.86
C ARG A 168 5.71 15.08 10.23
N ASP A 169 6.84 15.30 10.90
CA ASP A 169 8.13 14.84 10.41
C ASP A 169 8.25 13.31 10.53
N LEU A 170 7.67 12.71 11.57
CA LEU A 170 7.53 11.25 11.66
C LEU A 170 6.72 10.69 10.48
N CYS A 171 5.62 11.33 10.11
CA CYS A 171 4.84 10.90 8.95
C CYS A 171 5.61 11.07 7.63
N THR A 172 6.31 12.20 7.48
CA THR A 172 7.18 12.43 6.32
C THR A 172 8.23 11.33 6.20
N ARG A 173 8.84 10.96 7.33
CA ARG A 173 9.81 9.86 7.42
C ARG A 173 9.19 8.52 7.05
N ALA A 174 8.03 8.17 7.61
CA ALA A 174 7.33 6.92 7.29
C ALA A 174 6.99 6.83 5.78
N ARG A 175 6.51 7.91 5.17
CA ARG A 175 6.25 7.97 3.72
C ARG A 175 7.52 7.81 2.90
N ALA A 176 8.61 8.48 3.27
CA ALA A 176 9.89 8.40 2.56
C ALA A 176 10.44 6.96 2.55
N VAL A 177 10.39 6.27 3.68
CA VAL A 177 10.81 4.87 3.80
C VAL A 177 9.92 3.96 2.94
N ALA A 178 8.60 4.11 3.03
CA ALA A 178 7.68 3.33 2.20
C ALA A 178 7.92 3.56 0.70
N ALA A 179 8.13 4.81 0.28
CA ALA A 179 8.45 5.18 -1.09
C ALA A 179 9.76 4.55 -1.57
N ALA A 180 10.79 4.50 -0.72
CA ALA A 180 12.07 3.88 -1.04
C ALA A 180 11.99 2.34 -1.13
N ALA A 181 11.11 1.71 -0.35
CA ALA A 181 10.93 0.26 -0.33
C ALA A 181 10.13 -0.26 -1.54
N LEU A 182 9.22 0.54 -2.11
CA LEU A 182 8.34 0.12 -3.21
C LEU A 182 9.08 -0.34 -4.49
N PRO A 183 10.12 0.34 -4.99
CA PRO A 183 10.86 -0.12 -6.18
C PRO A 183 11.37 -1.57 -6.05
N SER A 184 11.86 -1.96 -4.87
CA SER A 184 12.34 -3.32 -4.58
C SER A 184 11.24 -4.37 -4.62
N LEU A 185 9.97 -3.96 -4.58
CA LEU A 185 8.80 -4.84 -4.75
C LEU A 185 8.38 -5.00 -6.21
N LEU A 186 8.75 -4.07 -7.09
CA LEU A 186 8.32 -4.02 -8.48
C LEU A 186 9.27 -4.74 -9.45
N HIS A 187 10.53 -4.90 -9.05
CA HIS A 187 11.55 -5.59 -9.83
C HIS A 187 11.78 -7.00 -9.26
N ARG A 188 11.51 -8.02 -10.07
CA ARG A 188 11.85 -9.43 -9.79
C ARG A 188 13.19 -9.77 -10.42
#